data_AF-Q10M24-F1
#
_entry.id   AF-Q10M24-F1
#
_cell.length_a   1.000
_cell.length_b   1.000
_cell.length_c   1.000
_cell.angle_alpha   90.00
_cell.angle_beta   90.00
_cell.angle_gamma   90.00
#
_symmetry.space_group_name_H-M   'P 1'
#
loop_
_entity.id
_entity.type
_entity.pdbx_description
1 polymer ?
#
loop_
_entity_poly.entity_id
_entity_poly.type
_entity_poly.pdbx_seq_one_letter_code
_entity_poly.pdbx_strand_id
1 'polypeptide(L)'
;MLDSIWQSLAVFFIPYLAYRKSTIDGASLGDLWTLAVVILVNIHLAIDVIRWNWITHAAIWGSIVATLICVMVIDSIPILPGFWAIYKVMGTGLFWALLLAVIVVGMIPHFVAKAIREHFLPNDIQIAREMEKSQDSHDVTHPEIQMSTVARA
;
A
#
# COMPACT_ATOMS: atom_id res chain seq x y z
N MET A 1 -10.23 -5.03 12.71
CA MET A 1 -10.17 -4.58 14.11
C MET A 1 -8.83 -4.91 14.74
N LEU A 2 -8.47 -6.18 15.01
CA LEU A 2 -7.14 -6.53 15.54
C LEU A 2 -5.98 -6.10 14.64
N ASP A 3 -6.13 -6.25 13.32
CA ASP A 3 -5.14 -5.78 12.33
C ASP A 3 -4.87 -4.27 12.42
N SER A 4 -5.94 -3.46 12.55
CA SER A 4 -5.85 -2.01 12.71
C SER A 4 -5.21 -1.61 14.04
N ILE A 5 -5.42 -2.39 15.11
CA ILE A 5 -4.73 -2.21 16.40
C ILE A 5 -3.23 -2.49 16.22
N TRP A 6 -2.86 -3.55 15.51
CA TRP A 6 -1.45 -3.83 15.23
C TRP A 6 -0.81 -2.72 14.39
N GLN A 7 -1.46 -2.28 13.32
CA GLN A 7 -0.96 -1.23 12.44
C GLN A 7 -0.75 0.09 13.19
N SER A 8 -1.72 0.51 14.01
CA SER A 8 -1.57 1.71 14.83
C SER A 8 -0.42 1.58 15.84
N LEU A 9 -0.26 0.40 16.46
CA LEU A 9 0.87 0.12 17.35
C LEU A 9 2.21 0.19 16.60
N ALA A 10 2.32 -0.45 15.43
CA ALA A 10 3.54 -0.47 14.62
C ALA A 10 3.92 0.94 14.15
N VAL A 11 2.96 1.70 13.61
CA VAL A 11 3.18 3.08 13.15
C VAL A 11 3.61 3.99 14.29
N PHE A 12 3.06 3.81 15.50
CA PHE A 12 3.44 4.63 16.65
C PHE A 12 4.82 4.24 17.20
N PHE A 13 5.02 2.96 17.52
CA PHE A 13 6.19 2.50 18.28
C PHE A 13 7.48 2.48 17.45
N ILE A 14 7.43 2.16 16.15
CA ILE A 14 8.66 2.04 15.34
C ILE A 14 9.41 3.38 15.27
N PRO A 15 8.78 4.49 14.85
CA PRO A 15 9.46 5.78 14.80
C PRO A 15 9.77 6.32 16.19
N TYR A 16 8.87 6.12 17.16
CA TYR A 16 9.06 6.57 18.53
C TYR A 16 10.32 5.95 19.15
N LEU A 17 10.50 4.63 19.04
CA LEU A 17 11.65 3.94 19.60
C LEU A 17 12.96 4.29 18.88
N ALA A 18 12.91 4.50 17.56
CA ALA A 18 14.07 4.89 16.77
C ALA A 18 14.56 6.30 17.12
N TYR A 19 13.62 7.24 17.32
CA TYR A 19 13.94 8.63 17.60
C TYR A 19 13.95 9.02 19.08
N ARG A 20 13.63 8.11 20.02
CA ARG A 20 13.68 8.40 21.48
C ARG A 20 15.03 8.91 21.98
N LYS A 21 16.12 8.60 21.26
CA LYS A 21 17.49 9.03 21.59
C LYS A 21 18.01 10.15 20.68
N SER A 22 17.23 10.54 19.69
CA SER A 22 17.62 11.53 18.69
C SER A 22 17.08 12.91 19.07
N THR A 23 17.80 13.96 18.68
CA THR A 23 17.43 15.37 18.91
C THR A 23 16.52 15.89 17.80
N ILE A 24 15.58 15.06 17.31
CA ILE A 24 14.66 15.46 16.25
C ILE A 24 13.47 16.19 16.87
N ASP A 25 13.03 17.25 16.19
CA ASP A 25 11.91 18.06 16.62
C ASP A 25 10.58 17.29 16.56
N GLY A 26 9.65 17.61 17.46
CA GLY A 26 8.37 16.91 17.53
C GLY A 26 7.56 17.00 16.23
N ALA A 27 7.69 18.12 15.50
CA ALA A 27 7.03 18.33 14.22
C ALA A 27 7.54 17.35 13.15
N SER A 28 8.86 17.22 13.01
CA SER A 28 9.51 16.27 12.10
C SER A 28 9.05 14.82 12.31
N LEU A 29 8.80 14.43 13.56
CA LEU A 29 8.31 13.11 13.90
C LEU A 29 6.81 12.96 13.55
N GLY A 30 6.04 14.03 13.70
CA GLY A 30 4.66 14.12 13.25
C GLY A 30 4.51 13.98 11.72
N ASP A 31 5.41 14.59 10.95
CA ASP A 31 5.39 14.49 9.48
C ASP A 31 5.67 13.06 9.03
N LEU A 32 6.64 12.41 9.66
CA LEU A 32 6.95 11.01 9.42
C LEU A 32 5.75 10.12 9.77
N TRP A 33 5.08 10.33 10.90
CA TRP A 33 3.86 9.59 11.22
C TRP A 33 2.76 9.79 10.19
N THR A 34 2.53 11.03 9.78
CA THR A 34 1.48 11.36 8.81
C THR A 34 1.72 10.65 7.48
N LEU A 35 2.95 10.70 6.96
CA LEU A 35 3.31 10.02 5.72
C LEU A 35 3.26 8.49 5.88
N ALA A 36 3.72 7.96 7.01
CA ALA A 36 3.68 6.53 7.28
C ALA A 36 2.24 5.98 7.32
N VAL A 37 1.31 6.67 8.00
CA VAL A 37 -0.10 6.27 8.08
C VAL A 37 -0.71 6.25 6.68
N VAL A 38 -0.55 7.33 5.92
CA VAL A 38 -1.19 7.45 4.59
C VAL A 38 -0.66 6.38 3.64
N ILE A 39 0.66 6.17 3.59
CA ILE A 39 1.23 5.15 2.72
C ILE A 39 0.79 3.75 3.17
N LEU A 40 0.83 3.46 4.47
CA LEU A 40 0.42 2.17 5.00
C LEU A 40 -1.06 1.85 4.68
N VAL A 41 -1.96 2.82 4.88
CA VAL A 41 -3.39 2.64 4.55
C VAL A 41 -3.59 2.47 3.04
N ASN A 42 -2.86 3.21 2.22
CA ASN A 42 -2.92 3.07 0.76
C ASN A 42 -2.45 1.69 0.28
N ILE A 43 -1.38 1.16 0.87
CA ILE A 43 -0.89 -0.19 0.52
C ILE A 43 -1.86 -1.25 1.05
N HIS A 44 -2.43 -1.07 2.25
CA HIS A 44 -3.47 -1.96 2.76
C HIS A 44 -4.65 -2.04 1.77
N LEU A 45 -5.14 -0.88 1.32
CA LEU A 45 -6.18 -0.80 0.31
C LEU A 45 -5.74 -1.48 -1.01
N ALA A 46 -4.50 -1.29 -1.43
CA ALA A 46 -3.97 -1.90 -2.64
C ALA A 46 -3.97 -3.44 -2.58
N ILE A 47 -3.69 -4.03 -1.42
CA ILE A 47 -3.70 -5.50 -1.24
C ILE A 47 -5.13 -6.07 -1.28
N ASP A 48 -6.11 -5.31 -0.82
CA ASP A 48 -7.52 -5.72 -0.81
C ASP A 48 -8.22 -5.57 -2.17
N VAL A 49 -7.63 -4.83 -3.11
CA VAL A 49 -8.20 -4.62 -4.45
C VAL A 49 -8.09 -5.89 -5.31
N ILE A 50 -9.24 -6.47 -5.64
CA ILE A 50 -9.37 -7.71 -6.44
C ILE A 50 -9.21 -7.48 -7.96
N ARG A 51 -9.54 -6.27 -8.44
CA ARG A 51 -9.43 -5.87 -9.85
C ARG A 51 -8.74 -4.52 -9.94
N TRP A 52 -7.54 -4.52 -10.51
CA TRP A 52 -6.74 -3.32 -10.66
C TRP A 52 -7.28 -2.46 -11.81
N ASN A 53 -7.94 -1.37 -11.48
CA ASN A 53 -8.46 -0.42 -12.47
C ASN A 53 -7.55 0.82 -12.53
N TRP A 54 -7.54 1.53 -13.67
CA TRP A 54 -6.78 2.78 -13.79
C TRP A 54 -7.21 3.82 -12.74
N ILE A 55 -8.51 3.85 -12.40
CA ILE A 55 -9.09 4.73 -11.39
C ILE A 55 -8.51 4.42 -9.99
N THR A 56 -8.37 3.15 -9.61
CA THR A 56 -7.82 2.79 -8.29
C THR A 56 -6.34 3.15 -8.21
N HIS A 57 -5.61 2.99 -9.32
CA HIS A 57 -4.22 3.42 -9.41
C HIS A 57 -4.09 4.94 -9.23
N ALA A 58 -4.88 5.71 -9.98
CA ALA A 58 -4.89 7.17 -9.89
C ALA A 58 -5.29 7.66 -8.49
N ALA A 59 -6.24 7.00 -7.83
CA ALA A 59 -6.66 7.35 -6.47
C ALA A 59 -5.54 7.10 -5.43
N ILE A 60 -4.87 5.95 -5.50
CA ILE A 60 -3.78 5.60 -4.58
C ILE A 60 -2.62 6.59 -4.72
N TRP A 61 -2.10 6.76 -5.94
CA TRP A 61 -0.99 7.70 -6.18
C TRP A 61 -1.40 9.14 -5.93
N GLY A 62 -2.61 9.52 -6.35
CA GLY A 62 -3.17 10.84 -6.13
C GLY A 62 -3.24 11.19 -4.64
N SER A 63 -3.64 10.25 -3.78
CA SER A 63 -3.71 10.48 -2.33
C SER A 63 -2.32 10.61 -1.68
N ILE A 64 -1.34 9.82 -2.13
CA ILE A 64 0.05 9.90 -1.65
C ILE A 64 0.64 11.26 -2.03
N VAL A 65 0.49 11.67 -3.29
CA VAL A 65 0.99 12.96 -3.79
C VAL A 65 0.28 14.12 -3.10
N ALA A 66 -1.05 14.06 -2.97
CA ALA A 66 -1.81 15.10 -2.27
C ALA A 66 -1.35 15.27 -0.82
N THR A 67 -1.11 14.17 -0.11
CA THR A 67 -0.61 14.20 1.26
C THR A 67 0.78 14.83 1.34
N LEU A 68 1.70 14.44 0.44
CA LEU A 68 3.03 15.05 0.38
C LEU A 68 2.95 16.55 0.14
N ILE A 69 2.10 17.00 -0.78
CA ILE A 69 1.87 18.43 -1.03
C ILE A 69 1.32 19.11 0.22
N CYS A 70 0.32 18.53 0.89
CA CYS A 70 -0.24 19.09 2.12
C CYS A 70 0.81 19.26 3.22
N VAL A 71 1.63 18.23 3.47
CA VAL A 71 2.72 18.29 4.47
C VAL A 71 3.73 19.37 4.10
N MET A 72 4.17 19.44 2.84
CA MET A 72 5.10 20.47 2.37
C MET A 72 4.54 21.89 2.52
N VAL A 73 3.24 22.08 2.24
CA VAL A 73 2.57 23.39 2.39
C VAL A 73 2.50 23.78 3.86
N ILE A 74 2.14 22.85 4.76
CA ILE A 74 2.08 23.10 6.20
C ILE A 74 3.45 23.49 6.74
N ASP A 75 4.50 22.77 6.36
CA ASP A 75 5.88 22.99 6.83
C ASP A 75 6.55 24.23 6.21
N SER A 76 5.95 24.79 5.16
CA SER A 76 6.37 26.05 4.56
C SER A 76 5.78 27.27 5.29
N ILE A 77 4.86 27.08 6.25
CA ILE A 77 4.24 28.16 7.00
C ILE A 77 5.14 28.52 8.21
N PRO A 78 5.75 29.71 8.24
CA PRO A 78 6.73 30.08 9.27
C PRO A 78 6.14 30.32 10.67
N ILE A 79 4.80 30.38 10.78
CA ILE A 79 4.07 30.57 12.04
C ILE A 79 3.91 29.24 12.80
N LEU A 80 4.00 28.10 12.11
CA LEU A 80 3.75 26.79 12.70
C LEU A 80 5.02 26.18 13.31
N PRO A 81 4.90 25.47 14.44
CA PRO A 81 5.99 24.63 14.93
C PRO A 81 6.26 23.53 13.90
N GLY A 82 7.49 23.47 13.39
CA GLY A 82 7.84 22.58 12.28
C GLY A 82 8.24 23.27 10.98
N PHE A 83 8.39 24.60 10.98
CA PHE A 83 8.92 25.30 9.82
C PHE A 83 10.22 24.65 9.32
N TRP A 84 10.20 24.18 8.07
CA TRP A 84 11.33 23.49 7.43
C TRP A 84 11.68 22.10 7.99
N ALA A 85 10.78 21.46 8.75
CA ALA A 85 10.99 20.15 9.36
C ALA A 85 11.10 19.05 8.30
N ILE A 86 10.08 18.86 7.46
CA ILE A 86 10.05 17.82 6.43
C ILE A 86 11.27 17.88 5.49
N TYR A 87 11.70 19.08 5.11
CA TYR A 87 12.84 19.27 4.21
C TYR A 87 14.16 18.79 4.82
N LYS A 88 14.37 18.97 6.13
CA LYS A 88 15.56 18.46 6.83
C LYS A 88 15.52 16.94 6.94
N VAL A 89 14.35 16.40 7.25
CA VAL A 89 14.18 14.98 7.56
C VAL A 89 14.20 14.12 6.30
N MET A 90 13.60 14.59 5.20
CA MET A 90 13.64 13.90 3.91
C MET A 90 15.06 13.71 3.35
N GLY A 91 16.01 14.57 3.75
CA GLY A 91 17.43 14.42 3.40
C GLY A 91 18.16 13.31 4.18
N THR A 92 17.53 12.74 5.22
CA THR A 92 18.13 11.67 6.03
C THR A 92 17.70 10.28 5.57
N GLY A 93 18.64 9.36 5.39
CA GLY A 93 18.33 7.98 5.03
C GLY A 93 17.52 7.24 6.11
N LEU A 94 17.65 7.64 7.38
CA LEU A 94 16.90 7.07 8.50
C LEU A 94 15.40 7.28 8.37
N PHE A 95 14.97 8.44 7.86
CA PHE A 95 13.56 8.73 7.60
C PHE A 95 12.94 7.69 6.65
N TRP A 96 13.58 7.47 5.51
CA TRP A 96 13.11 6.51 4.50
C TRP A 96 13.16 5.07 5.02
N ALA A 97 14.21 4.71 5.76
CA ALA A 97 14.34 3.38 6.36
C ALA A 97 13.22 3.12 7.38
N LEU A 98 12.89 4.11 8.22
CA LEU A 98 11.80 3.98 9.20
C LEU A 98 10.44 3.95 8.52
N LEU A 99 10.22 4.77 7.50
CA LEU A 99 9.00 4.75 6.70
C LEU A 99 8.78 3.35 6.10
N LEU A 100 9.82 2.77 5.51
CA LEU A 100 9.78 1.41 4.95
C LEU A 100 9.58 0.35 6.05
N ALA A 101 10.25 0.48 7.19
CA ALA A 101 10.10 -0.44 8.31
C ALA A 101 8.66 -0.44 8.86
N VAL A 102 8.03 0.73 9.01
CA VAL A 102 6.63 0.85 9.43
C VAL A 102 5.70 0.14 8.47
N ILE A 103 5.88 0.37 7.16
CA ILE A 103 5.09 -0.30 6.13
C ILE A 103 5.25 -1.82 6.27
N VAL A 104 6.49 -2.33 6.21
CA VAL A 104 6.77 -3.77 6.25
C VAL A 104 6.16 -4.41 7.49
N VAL A 105 6.43 -3.87 8.68
CA VAL A 105 5.96 -4.45 9.95
C VAL A 105 4.44 -4.32 10.12
N GLY A 106 3.86 -3.20 9.67
CA GLY A 106 2.41 -2.99 9.71
C GLY A 106 1.65 -3.92 8.77
N MET A 107 2.27 -4.35 7.66
CA MET A 107 1.66 -5.27 6.69
C MET A 107 1.67 -6.74 7.10
N ILE A 108 2.59 -7.15 7.99
CA ILE A 108 2.77 -8.56 8.39
C ILE A 108 1.45 -9.26 8.76
N PRO A 109 0.64 -8.78 9.71
CA PRO A 109 -0.56 -9.52 10.12
C PRO A 109 -1.57 -9.66 8.99
N HIS A 110 -1.72 -8.63 8.15
CA HIS A 110 -2.64 -8.65 7.03
C HIS A 110 -2.18 -9.66 5.97
N PHE A 111 -0.90 -9.62 5.61
CA PHE A 111 -0.32 -10.55 4.64
C PHE A 111 -0.42 -12.00 5.12
N VAL A 112 -0.10 -12.25 6.39
CA VAL A 112 -0.20 -13.60 6.99
C VAL A 112 -1.66 -14.07 7.04
N ALA A 113 -2.59 -13.21 7.47
CA ALA A 113 -4.01 -13.56 7.52
C ALA A 113 -4.59 -13.87 6.13
N LYS A 114 -4.19 -13.09 5.12
CA LYS A 114 -4.60 -13.33 3.73
C LYS A 114 -4.01 -14.62 3.18
N ALA A 115 -2.70 -14.84 3.36
CA ALA A 115 -2.03 -16.06 2.92
C ALA A 115 -2.63 -17.33 3.57
N ILE A 116 -2.96 -17.26 4.88
CA ILE A 116 -3.63 -18.38 5.57
C ILE A 116 -5.02 -18.62 4.98
N ARG A 117 -5.81 -17.56 4.73
CA ARG A 117 -7.14 -17.69 4.14
C ARG A 117 -7.09 -18.29 2.75
N GLU A 118 -6.23 -17.78 1.87
CA GLU A 118 -6.12 -18.28 0.50
C GLU A 118 -5.59 -19.72 0.44
N HIS A 119 -4.66 -20.10 1.34
CA HIS A 119 -4.05 -21.43 1.32
C HIS A 119 -4.88 -22.51 2.03
N PHE A 120 -5.55 -22.19 3.14
CA PHE A 120 -6.29 -23.17 3.95
C PHE A 120 -7.81 -23.16 3.72
N LEU A 121 -8.37 -22.07 3.16
CA LEU A 121 -9.80 -21.91 2.90
C LEU A 121 -9.98 -21.31 1.49
N PRO A 122 -9.67 -22.05 0.42
CA PRO A 122 -9.91 -21.57 -0.93
C PRO A 122 -11.39 -21.20 -1.04
N ASN A 123 -11.65 -19.91 -1.26
CA ASN A 123 -13.01 -19.42 -1.42
C ASN A 123 -13.51 -19.93 -2.77
N ASP A 124 -14.72 -20.50 -2.86
CA ASP A 124 -15.28 -21.04 -4.12
C ASP A 124 -15.25 -20.01 -5.27
N ILE A 125 -15.25 -18.72 -4.93
CA ILE A 125 -15.11 -17.58 -5.87
C ILE A 125 -13.72 -17.56 -6.53
N GLN A 126 -12.66 -17.94 -5.81
CA GLN A 126 -11.29 -18.01 -6.33
C GLN A 126 -11.15 -19.19 -7.32
N ILE A 127 -11.75 -20.34 -6.98
CA ILE A 127 -11.82 -21.51 -7.87
C ILE A 127 -12.64 -21.20 -9.13
N ALA A 128 -13.82 -20.57 -8.98
CA ALA A 128 -14.64 -20.16 -10.11
C ALA A 128 -13.91 -19.18 -11.04
N ARG A 129 -13.12 -18.26 -10.48
CA ARG A 129 -12.33 -17.28 -11.25
C ARG A 129 -11.11 -17.90 -11.93
N GLU A 130 -10.47 -18.88 -11.30
CA GLU A 130 -9.44 -19.70 -11.95
C GLU A 130 -10.03 -20.51 -13.11
N MET A 131 -11.23 -21.08 -12.93
CA MET A 131 -11.94 -21.78 -13.99
C MET A 131 -12.30 -20.85 -15.17
N GLU A 132 -12.84 -19.66 -14.94
CA GLU A 132 -13.11 -18.68 -16.01
C GLU A 132 -11.84 -18.28 -16.78
N LYS A 133 -10.74 -18.01 -16.06
CA LYS A 133 -9.47 -17.64 -16.71
C LYS A 133 -8.85 -18.78 -17.52
N SER A 134 -9.04 -20.03 -17.06
CA SER A 134 -8.61 -21.23 -17.79
C SER A 134 -9.49 -21.50 -19.02
N GLN A 135 -10.80 -21.21 -18.95
CA GLN A 135 -11.73 -21.40 -20.05
C GLN A 135 -11.56 -20.36 -21.16
N ASP A 136 -11.28 -19.10 -20.81
CA ASP A 136 -10.90 -18.03 -21.76
C ASP A 136 -9.62 -18.40 -22.54
N SER A 137 -8.61 -18.99 -21.86
CA SER A 137 -7.40 -19.47 -22.53
C SER A 137 -7.65 -20.66 -23.46
N HIS A 138 -8.61 -21.53 -23.13
CA HIS A 138 -8.98 -22.68 -23.97
C HIS A 138 -9.74 -22.24 -25.23
N ASP A 139 -10.60 -21.23 -25.12
CA ASP A 139 -11.34 -20.66 -26.26
C ASP A 139 -10.42 -19.88 -27.23
N VAL A 140 -9.39 -19.20 -26.70
CA VAL A 140 -8.36 -18.52 -27.51
C VAL A 140 -7.41 -19.51 -28.21
N THR A 141 -7.27 -20.74 -27.73
CA THR A 141 -6.40 -21.76 -28.35
C THR A 141 -7.12 -22.57 -29.44
N HIS A 142 -8.46 -22.63 -29.39
CA HIS A 142 -9.29 -23.34 -30.38
C HIS A 142 -9.99 -22.52 -31.51
N PRO A 143 -9.66 -21.25 -31.86
CA PRO A 143 -10.30 -20.56 -32.99
C PRO A 143 -9.94 -21.18 -34.36
N GLU A 144 -8.73 -21.75 -34.48
CA GLU A 144 -8.19 -22.21 -35.78
C GLU A 144 -8.88 -23.47 -36.33
N ILE A 145 -9.41 -24.34 -35.47
CA ILE A 145 -10.02 -25.61 -35.91
C ILE A 145 -11.45 -25.38 -36.45
N GLN A 146 -12.16 -24.37 -35.94
CA GLN A 146 -13.50 -24.01 -36.44
C GLN A 146 -13.44 -23.17 -37.71
N MET A 147 -12.53 -22.18 -37.80
CA MET A 147 -12.43 -21.34 -39.01
C MET A 147 -11.86 -22.07 -40.22
N SER A 148 -10.96 -23.05 -40.03
CA SER A 148 -10.41 -23.85 -41.14
C SER A 148 -11.40 -24.87 -41.72
N THR A 149 -12.40 -25.28 -40.94
CA THR A 149 -13.46 -26.19 -41.39
C THR A 149 -14.55 -25.42 -42.17
N VAL A 150 -14.89 -24.20 -41.74
CA VAL A 150 -15.83 -23.32 -42.47
C VAL A 150 -15.22 -22.78 -43.76
N ALA A 151 -13.91 -22.55 -43.82
CA ALA A 151 -13.22 -22.11 -45.04
C ALA A 151 -13.02 -23.24 -46.08
N ARG A 152 -13.34 -24.49 -45.75
CA ARG A 152 -13.17 -25.68 -46.61
C ARG A 152 -14.48 -26.33 -47.06
N ALA A 153 -15.63 -25.76 -46.70
CA ALA A 153 -16.97 -26.17 -47.18
C ALA A 153 -17.48 -25.18 -48.22
#